data_AF-A0A972C580-F1
#
_entry.id   AF-A0A972C580-F1
#
_cell.length_a   1.000
_cell.length_b   1.000
_cell.length_c   1.000
_cell.angle_alpha   90.00
_cell.angle_beta   90.00
_cell.angle_gamma   90.00
#
_symmetry.space_group_name_H-M   'P 1'
#
loop_
_entity.id
_entity.type
_entity.pdbx_description
1 polymer ?
#
loop_
_entity_poly.entity_id
_entity_poly.type
_entity_poly.pdbx_seq_one_letter_code
_entity_poly.pdbx_strand_id
1 'polypeptide(L)'
;MEGCILNYSKQILRSKEHFGKLIEEQFARIEKMKATKDFINYDKLDTIVIGIVGGDGIGPYITAEAQRILEFLLKDDVQKGKIKFKVIEGLTIENRAKHNKAIPDDVLEELKKCHVILKGPTTTPRAGDPWPNIESANVAMRKELDLFANVRPVKVPEEGIDWVFFRENTEGAYALGSDGIVVNDDLYIDFTVTTYQGSYRIIKAAFDYASKSGANKVTVVTKANVVKTTDGKFLEIAKEVAKEYPHVEWDDWYIDIMTAKLIDPKRRTQFRVMVLPNLYGDILTDEAAEFQGGVGTAGSANIGTQYAMFEAIHGSAPRMVEEGRAKYADPSSIIRAAGMLLEHIGYIEEAKKLSMALDICGQYEKKLTITGRDTGVTSEEFANYIMETLNRDGLEGKWKSYL
;
A
#
# COMPACT_ATOMS: atom_id res chain seq x y z
N MET A 1 16.16 -42.65 40.16
CA MET A 1 15.96 -41.48 39.27
C MET A 1 14.49 -41.43 38.91
N GLU A 2 13.67 -40.89 39.79
CA GLU A 2 12.27 -40.61 39.47
C GLU A 2 12.25 -39.33 38.65
N GLY A 3 11.96 -39.48 37.36
CA GLY A 3 11.79 -38.35 36.45
C GLY A 3 10.61 -37.51 36.93
N CYS A 4 10.89 -36.27 37.32
CA CYS A 4 9.87 -35.28 37.62
C CYS A 4 9.04 -35.07 36.35
N ILE A 5 7.83 -35.62 36.29
CA ILE A 5 6.91 -35.39 35.17
C ILE A 5 6.47 -33.93 35.27
N LEU A 6 7.01 -33.09 34.39
CA LEU A 6 6.63 -31.67 34.30
C LEU A 6 5.13 -31.56 34.04
N ASN A 7 4.40 -30.99 34.99
CA ASN A 7 2.95 -30.78 34.89
C ASN A 7 2.66 -29.43 34.21
N TYR A 8 2.32 -29.47 32.93
CA TYR A 8 2.00 -28.29 32.11
C TYR A 8 0.51 -27.91 32.06
N SER A 9 -0.34 -28.50 32.93
CA SER A 9 -1.80 -28.34 32.81
C SER A 9 -2.27 -26.89 32.90
N LYS A 10 -1.63 -26.08 33.76
CA LYS A 10 -1.97 -24.66 33.93
C LYS A 10 -1.64 -23.85 32.67
N GLN A 11 -0.46 -24.07 32.11
CA GLN A 11 0.01 -23.41 30.89
C GLN A 11 -0.92 -23.76 29.72
N ILE A 12 -1.28 -25.04 29.58
CA ILE A 12 -2.20 -25.51 28.54
C ILE A 12 -3.59 -24.88 28.69
N LEU A 13 -4.15 -24.80 29.90
CA LEU A 13 -5.47 -24.19 30.12
C LEU A 13 -5.47 -22.71 29.73
N ARG A 14 -4.47 -21.95 30.18
CA ARG A 14 -4.31 -20.53 29.79
C ARG A 14 -4.18 -20.36 28.28
N SER A 15 -3.41 -21.22 27.60
CA SER A 15 -3.28 -21.17 26.14
C SER A 15 -4.59 -21.46 25.41
N LYS A 16 -5.43 -22.38 25.91
CA LYS A 16 -6.76 -22.65 25.35
C LYS A 16 -7.69 -21.44 25.46
N GLU A 17 -7.72 -20.80 26.62
CA GLU A 17 -8.52 -19.59 26.86
C GLU A 17 -8.07 -18.44 25.96
N HIS A 18 -6.75 -18.25 25.82
CA HIS A 18 -6.17 -17.25 24.91
C HIS A 18 -6.58 -17.48 23.46
N PHE A 19 -6.38 -18.71 22.95
CA PHE A 19 -6.74 -19.04 21.57
C PHE A 19 -8.26 -18.96 21.32
N GLY A 20 -9.08 -19.32 22.31
CA GLY A 20 -10.55 -19.18 22.24
C GLY A 20 -10.98 -17.73 22.00
N LYS A 21 -10.39 -16.78 22.73
CA LYS A 21 -10.67 -15.34 22.54
C LYS A 21 -10.29 -14.86 21.14
N LEU A 22 -9.12 -15.27 20.64
CA LEU A 22 -8.69 -14.93 19.29
C LEU A 22 -9.70 -15.42 18.24
N ILE A 23 -10.23 -16.63 18.40
CA ILE A 23 -11.25 -17.18 17.50
C ILE A 23 -12.54 -16.34 17.54
N GLU A 24 -13.02 -15.94 18.73
CA GLU A 24 -14.21 -15.11 18.88
C GLU A 24 -14.04 -13.75 18.16
N GLU A 25 -12.88 -13.13 18.30
CA GLU A 25 -12.53 -11.89 17.60
C GLU A 25 -12.49 -12.07 16.08
N GLN A 26 -11.93 -13.20 15.60
CA GLN A 26 -11.91 -13.49 14.16
C GLN A 26 -13.32 -13.71 13.60
N PHE A 27 -14.21 -14.38 14.33
CA PHE A 27 -15.61 -14.52 13.91
C PHE A 27 -16.31 -13.17 13.85
N ALA A 28 -16.11 -12.30 14.83
CA ALA A 28 -16.65 -10.93 14.78
C ALA A 28 -16.13 -10.14 13.56
N ARG A 29 -14.85 -10.29 13.20
CA ARG A 29 -14.28 -9.67 11.99
C ARG A 29 -14.89 -10.23 10.72
N ILE A 30 -15.09 -11.56 10.65
CA ILE A 30 -15.73 -12.22 9.50
C ILE A 30 -17.15 -11.70 9.29
N GLU A 31 -17.95 -11.58 10.34
CA GLU A 31 -19.32 -11.08 10.22
C GLU A 31 -19.36 -9.61 9.77
N LYS A 32 -18.41 -8.78 10.22
CA LYS A 32 -18.23 -7.42 9.70
C LYS A 32 -17.91 -7.42 8.20
N MET A 33 -16.95 -8.24 7.76
CA MET A 33 -16.59 -8.34 6.34
C MET A 33 -17.75 -8.82 5.46
N LYS A 34 -18.58 -9.75 5.95
CA LYS A 34 -19.79 -10.19 5.24
C LYS A 34 -20.86 -9.11 5.13
N ALA A 35 -20.92 -8.19 6.10
CA ALA A 35 -21.86 -7.08 6.10
C ALA A 35 -21.39 -5.89 5.24
N THR A 36 -20.13 -5.87 4.83
CA THR A 36 -19.57 -4.78 4.02
C THR A 36 -20.22 -4.73 2.64
N LYS A 37 -20.50 -3.51 2.15
CA LYS A 37 -21.12 -3.25 0.84
C LYS A 37 -20.14 -3.50 -0.31
N ASP A 38 -20.70 -3.65 -1.51
CA ASP A 38 -19.94 -3.67 -2.77
C ASP A 38 -19.02 -2.45 -2.91
N PHE A 39 -18.03 -2.56 -3.80
CA PHE A 39 -17.13 -1.47 -4.14
C PHE A 39 -17.88 -0.19 -4.53
N ILE A 40 -17.35 0.96 -4.09
CA ILE A 40 -17.82 2.26 -4.59
C ILE A 40 -17.66 2.31 -6.11
N ASN A 41 -18.73 2.68 -6.78
CA ASN A 41 -18.69 3.06 -8.19
C ASN A 41 -18.54 4.58 -8.28
N TYR A 42 -17.32 5.05 -8.54
CA TYR A 42 -16.98 6.47 -8.61
C TYR A 42 -17.72 7.22 -9.73
N ASP A 43 -18.06 6.54 -10.83
CA ASP A 43 -18.81 7.15 -11.94
C ASP A 43 -20.20 7.60 -11.50
N LYS A 44 -20.79 6.90 -10.52
CA LYS A 44 -22.14 7.17 -10.00
C LYS A 44 -22.18 8.23 -8.88
N LEU A 45 -21.04 8.73 -8.42
CA LEU A 45 -21.01 9.75 -7.37
C LEU A 45 -21.17 11.16 -7.96
N ASP A 46 -22.03 11.99 -7.38
CA ASP A 46 -22.13 13.41 -7.79
C ASP A 46 -20.84 14.17 -7.51
N THR A 47 -20.22 13.89 -6.36
CA THR A 47 -18.95 14.49 -5.93
C THR A 47 -18.03 13.42 -5.34
N ILE A 48 -16.77 13.43 -5.75
CA ILE A 48 -15.70 12.61 -5.16
C ILE A 48 -14.89 13.51 -4.22
N VAL A 49 -14.85 13.15 -2.94
CA VAL A 49 -14.07 13.87 -1.92
C VAL A 49 -12.70 13.22 -1.77
N ILE A 50 -11.65 13.96 -2.11
CA ILE A 50 -10.24 13.58 -1.98
C ILE A 50 -9.69 14.20 -0.69
N GLY A 51 -9.43 13.37 0.32
CA GLY A 51 -8.76 13.77 1.55
C GLY A 51 -7.26 13.94 1.32
N ILE A 52 -6.68 15.08 1.72
CA ILE A 52 -5.24 15.34 1.65
C ILE A 52 -4.69 15.39 3.06
N VAL A 53 -3.76 14.49 3.39
CA VAL A 53 -3.18 14.35 4.72
C VAL A 53 -1.67 14.49 4.63
N GLY A 54 -1.11 15.57 5.17
CA GLY A 54 0.34 15.83 5.09
C GLY A 54 1.19 14.84 5.90
N GLY A 55 0.69 14.37 7.04
CA GLY A 55 1.44 13.50 7.94
C GLY A 55 2.59 14.23 8.64
N ASP A 56 3.75 13.58 8.73
CA ASP A 56 4.91 13.99 9.52
C ASP A 56 6.15 14.27 8.66
N GLY A 57 7.08 15.05 9.21
CA GLY A 57 8.41 15.25 8.64
C GLY A 57 8.37 15.94 7.27
N ILE A 58 8.91 15.30 6.22
CA ILE A 58 8.84 15.81 4.84
C ILE A 58 7.43 15.72 4.23
N GLY A 59 6.52 14.96 4.86
CA GLY A 59 5.21 14.64 4.31
C GLY A 59 4.37 15.85 3.89
N PRO A 60 4.22 16.89 4.73
CA PRO A 60 3.50 18.09 4.36
C PRO A 60 4.04 18.79 3.10
N TYR A 61 5.37 18.81 2.90
CA TYR A 61 6.01 19.43 1.75
C TYR A 61 5.68 18.69 0.46
N ILE A 62 5.93 17.38 0.43
CA ILE A 62 5.72 16.59 -0.79
C ILE A 62 4.24 16.40 -1.12
N THR A 63 3.38 16.30 -0.10
CA THR A 63 1.93 16.09 -0.29
C THR A 63 1.26 17.36 -0.81
N ALA A 64 1.72 18.55 -0.38
CA ALA A 64 1.25 19.81 -0.94
C ALA A 64 1.55 19.90 -2.44
N GLU A 65 2.74 19.48 -2.87
CA GLU A 65 3.09 19.47 -4.30
C GLU A 65 2.25 18.47 -5.11
N ALA A 66 1.99 17.28 -4.56
CA ALA A 66 1.10 16.31 -5.20
C ALA A 66 -0.34 16.84 -5.31
N GLN A 67 -0.84 17.54 -4.28
CA GLN A 67 -2.15 18.20 -4.34
C GLN A 67 -2.18 19.27 -5.44
N ARG A 68 -1.16 20.13 -5.55
CA ARG A 68 -1.09 21.16 -6.61
C ARG A 68 -1.19 20.55 -8.00
N ILE A 69 -0.49 19.44 -8.25
CA ILE A 69 -0.54 18.72 -9.53
C ILE A 69 -1.93 18.11 -9.78
N LEU A 70 -2.57 17.54 -8.75
CA LEU A 70 -3.93 17.01 -8.87
C LEU A 70 -4.95 18.12 -9.16
N GLU A 71 -4.87 19.25 -8.46
CA GLU A 71 -5.72 20.43 -8.71
C GLU A 71 -5.52 20.98 -10.12
N PHE A 72 -4.28 20.96 -10.62
CA PHE A 72 -3.96 21.34 -11.98
C PHE A 72 -4.60 20.41 -13.02
N LEU A 73 -4.45 19.08 -12.85
CA LEU A 73 -5.01 18.08 -13.75
C LEU A 73 -6.55 18.04 -13.73
N LEU A 74 -7.14 18.24 -12.55
CA LEU A 74 -8.58 18.10 -12.31
C LEU A 74 -9.32 19.45 -12.26
N LYS A 75 -8.68 20.54 -12.71
CA LYS A 75 -9.18 21.91 -12.58
C LYS A 75 -10.64 22.08 -13.00
N ASP A 76 -11.02 21.51 -14.14
CA ASP A 76 -12.38 21.63 -14.68
C ASP A 76 -13.41 20.91 -13.81
N ASP A 77 -13.06 19.74 -13.26
CA ASP A 77 -13.96 18.95 -12.43
C ASP A 77 -14.04 19.45 -10.99
N VAL A 78 -13.00 20.14 -10.51
CA VAL A 78 -13.07 20.95 -9.29
C VAL A 78 -14.05 22.11 -9.49
N GLN A 79 -13.96 22.84 -10.61
CA GLN A 79 -14.87 23.95 -10.90
C GLN A 79 -16.33 23.50 -11.04
N LYS A 80 -16.58 22.32 -11.60
CA LYS A 80 -17.92 21.72 -11.71
C LYS A 80 -18.44 21.13 -10.39
N GLY A 81 -17.60 21.03 -9.35
CA GLY A 81 -17.95 20.39 -8.08
C GLY A 81 -17.98 18.86 -8.12
N LYS A 82 -17.49 18.24 -9.20
CA LYS A 82 -17.34 16.78 -9.32
C LYS A 82 -16.19 16.28 -8.44
N ILE A 83 -15.14 17.07 -8.26
CA ILE A 83 -14.01 16.78 -7.37
C ILE A 83 -13.96 17.81 -6.25
N LYS A 84 -13.78 17.36 -5.01
CA LYS A 84 -13.56 18.23 -3.85
C LYS A 84 -12.33 17.78 -3.08
N PHE A 85 -11.33 18.65 -2.99
CA PHE A 85 -10.20 18.46 -2.10
C PHE A 85 -10.57 18.86 -0.67
N LYS A 86 -10.10 18.08 0.29
CA LYS A 86 -10.28 18.34 1.72
C LYS A 86 -8.97 18.08 2.44
N VAL A 87 -8.29 19.15 2.83
CA VAL A 87 -7.10 19.04 3.68
C VAL A 87 -7.53 18.60 5.08
N ILE A 88 -6.89 17.56 5.59
CA ILE A 88 -7.12 16.99 6.92
C ILE A 88 -5.83 17.13 7.71
N GLU A 89 -5.87 17.99 8.73
CA GLU A 89 -4.77 18.20 9.66
C GLU A 89 -4.92 17.27 10.88
N GLY A 90 -3.90 17.25 11.76
CA GLY A 90 -3.99 16.56 13.05
C GLY A 90 -3.54 15.11 13.07
N LEU A 91 -3.15 14.50 11.95
CA LEU A 91 -2.51 13.17 11.94
C LEU A 91 -1.01 13.20 12.31
N THR A 92 -0.52 14.30 12.89
CA THR A 92 0.90 14.43 13.24
C THR A 92 1.25 13.59 14.47
N ILE A 93 2.53 13.25 14.62
CA ILE A 93 3.03 12.47 15.76
C ILE A 93 2.79 13.20 17.10
N GLU A 94 2.89 14.52 17.13
CA GLU A 94 2.64 15.34 18.32
C GLU A 94 1.18 15.18 18.77
N ASN A 95 0.23 15.29 17.84
CA ASN A 95 -1.19 15.22 18.18
C ASN A 95 -1.62 13.79 18.56
N ARG A 96 -1.08 12.79 17.87
CA ARG A 96 -1.27 11.37 18.18
C ARG A 96 -0.71 11.01 19.56
N ALA A 97 0.49 11.49 19.88
CA ALA A 97 1.11 11.32 21.20
C ALA A 97 0.30 12.01 22.31
N LYS A 98 -0.18 13.23 22.07
CA LYS A 98 -1.03 13.98 23.01
C LYS A 98 -2.30 13.22 23.39
N HIS A 99 -2.90 12.51 22.43
CA HIS A 99 -4.12 11.72 22.67
C HIS A 99 -3.82 10.25 23.04
N ASN A 100 -2.55 9.85 23.05
CA ASN A 100 -2.11 8.46 23.20
C ASN A 100 -2.88 7.49 22.28
N LYS A 101 -3.08 7.89 21.03
CA LYS A 101 -3.84 7.16 20.01
C LYS A 101 -3.08 7.09 18.70
N ALA A 102 -3.24 5.99 17.97
CA ALA A 102 -2.69 5.86 16.63
C ALA A 102 -3.28 6.88 15.66
N ILE A 103 -4.57 7.18 15.81
CA ILE A 103 -5.32 8.19 15.06
C ILE A 103 -6.26 8.88 16.06
N PRO A 104 -6.20 10.21 16.24
CA PRO A 104 -7.18 10.94 17.03
C PRO A 104 -8.60 10.76 16.46
N ASP A 105 -9.62 10.73 17.33
CA ASP A 105 -10.99 10.37 16.92
C ASP A 105 -11.58 11.38 15.93
N ASP A 106 -11.34 12.66 16.16
CA ASP A 106 -11.76 13.76 15.28
C ASP A 106 -11.12 13.63 13.88
N VAL A 107 -9.84 13.27 13.83
CA VAL A 107 -9.14 13.03 12.56
C VAL A 107 -9.72 11.81 11.83
N LEU A 108 -10.02 10.73 12.55
CA LEU A 108 -10.62 9.52 11.98
C LEU A 108 -12.02 9.81 11.40
N GLU A 109 -12.84 10.61 12.08
CA GLU A 109 -14.12 11.07 11.57
C GLU A 109 -13.98 11.87 10.28
N GLU A 110 -12.98 12.76 10.19
CA GLU A 110 -12.72 13.54 8.99
C GLU A 110 -12.26 12.66 7.82
N LEU A 111 -11.44 11.63 8.08
CA LEU A 111 -10.99 10.63 7.10
C LEU A 111 -12.16 9.81 6.56
N LYS A 112 -13.08 9.36 7.42
CA LYS A 112 -14.28 8.58 7.03
C LYS A 112 -15.31 9.40 6.23
N LYS A 113 -15.15 10.73 6.12
CA LYS A 113 -15.94 11.61 5.23
C LYS A 113 -15.37 11.71 3.81
N CYS A 114 -14.21 11.11 3.54
CA CYS A 114 -13.58 11.10 2.23
C CYS A 114 -13.81 9.74 1.53
N HIS A 115 -13.88 9.74 0.20
CA HIS A 115 -13.93 8.49 -0.57
C HIS A 115 -12.51 7.95 -0.82
N VAL A 116 -11.59 8.86 -1.13
CA VAL A 116 -10.18 8.54 -1.37
C VAL A 116 -9.29 9.49 -0.57
N ILE A 117 -8.13 9.01 -0.15
CA ILE A 117 -7.19 9.74 0.70
C ILE A 117 -5.81 9.70 0.05
N LEU A 118 -5.18 10.85 -0.15
CA LEU A 118 -3.75 10.97 -0.46
C LEU A 118 -3.02 11.34 0.83
N LYS A 119 -2.08 10.50 1.25
CA LYS A 119 -1.44 10.57 2.56
C LYS A 119 0.09 10.62 2.44
N GLY A 120 0.69 11.66 3.01
CA GLY A 120 2.13 11.72 3.25
C GLY A 120 2.59 10.76 4.35
N PRO A 121 3.90 10.51 4.50
CA PRO A 121 4.43 9.62 5.53
C PRO A 121 4.05 10.04 6.96
N THR A 122 3.93 9.07 7.85
CA THR A 122 3.70 9.29 9.29
C THR A 122 4.76 8.59 10.12
N THR A 123 5.23 9.23 11.18
CA THR A 123 6.23 8.70 12.09
C THR A 123 5.60 7.63 13.00
N THR A 124 6.28 6.50 13.15
CA THR A 124 5.94 5.47 14.16
C THR A 124 7.05 5.47 15.22
N PRO A 125 6.74 5.79 16.49
CA PRO A 125 7.74 5.85 17.55
C PRO A 125 8.50 4.54 17.74
N ARG A 126 9.77 4.64 18.07
CA ARG A 126 10.66 3.54 18.44
C ARG A 126 11.07 3.65 19.90
N ALA A 127 11.55 2.55 20.46
CA ALA A 127 12.14 2.57 21.79
C ALA A 127 13.30 3.58 21.85
N GLY A 128 13.20 4.57 22.74
CA GLY A 128 14.16 5.66 22.88
C GLY A 128 13.78 6.98 22.20
N ASP A 129 12.71 7.00 21.40
CA ASP A 129 12.15 8.24 20.85
C ASP A 129 11.50 9.08 21.97
N PRO A 130 11.35 10.41 21.79
CA PRO A 130 10.67 11.27 22.77
C PRO A 130 9.16 11.02 22.87
N TRP A 131 8.61 10.16 22.01
CA TRP A 131 7.18 9.90 21.87
C TRP A 131 6.77 8.63 22.62
N PRO A 132 5.53 8.58 23.17
CA PRO A 132 5.01 7.35 23.75
C PRO A 132 4.94 6.23 22.71
N ASN A 133 5.04 4.98 23.17
CA ASN A 133 4.88 3.82 22.30
C ASN A 133 3.41 3.66 21.90
N ILE A 134 3.05 4.25 20.76
CA ILE A 134 1.72 4.19 20.15
C ILE A 134 1.76 3.37 18.86
N GLU A 135 0.64 2.73 18.53
CA GLU A 135 0.51 1.98 17.26
C GLU A 135 0.73 2.91 16.04
N SER A 136 1.26 2.31 14.97
CA SER A 136 1.46 2.99 13.69
C SER A 136 0.14 3.50 13.11
N ALA A 137 0.10 4.78 12.71
CA ALA A 137 -1.05 5.36 12.01
C ALA A 137 -1.37 4.61 10.72
N ASN A 138 -0.36 4.14 9.98
CA ASN A 138 -0.57 3.38 8.75
C ASN A 138 -1.33 2.08 9.01
N VAL A 139 -0.92 1.33 10.04
CA VAL A 139 -1.57 0.07 10.44
C VAL A 139 -3.00 0.35 10.93
N ALA A 140 -3.17 1.34 11.80
CA ALA A 140 -4.48 1.73 12.30
C ALA A 140 -5.43 2.17 11.17
N MET A 141 -4.96 2.98 10.21
CA MET A 141 -5.78 3.43 9.08
C MET A 141 -6.22 2.26 8.20
N ARG A 142 -5.32 1.31 7.90
CA ARG A 142 -5.64 0.12 7.11
C ARG A 142 -6.72 -0.73 7.78
N LYS A 143 -6.67 -0.88 9.11
CA LYS A 143 -7.69 -1.59 9.90
C LYS A 143 -9.01 -0.83 9.94
N GLU A 144 -8.99 0.45 10.32
CA GLU A 144 -10.19 1.27 10.51
C GLU A 144 -10.96 1.55 9.23
N LEU A 145 -10.27 1.56 8.09
CA LEU A 145 -10.86 1.80 6.76
C LEU A 145 -11.01 0.50 5.95
N ASP A 146 -10.70 -0.67 6.53
CA ASP A 146 -10.74 -2.00 5.89
C ASP A 146 -10.03 -2.04 4.51
N LEU A 147 -8.81 -1.49 4.47
CA LEU A 147 -7.99 -1.38 3.26
C LEU A 147 -7.22 -2.69 3.00
N PHE A 148 -7.96 -3.69 2.53
CA PHE A 148 -7.51 -5.07 2.44
C PHE A 148 -6.43 -5.37 1.40
N ALA A 149 -6.28 -4.53 0.38
CA ALA A 149 -5.31 -4.73 -0.68
C ALA A 149 -4.25 -3.64 -0.64
N ASN A 150 -2.98 -4.00 -0.44
CA ASN A 150 -1.86 -3.12 -0.72
C ASN A 150 -1.34 -3.42 -2.13
N VAL A 151 -1.55 -2.47 -3.05
CA VAL A 151 -1.15 -2.55 -4.45
C VAL A 151 0.16 -1.79 -4.65
N ARG A 152 1.17 -2.46 -5.17
CA ARG A 152 2.51 -1.91 -5.43
C ARG A 152 2.96 -2.22 -6.86
N PRO A 153 3.01 -1.25 -7.78
CA PRO A 153 3.60 -1.44 -9.09
C PRO A 153 5.13 -1.28 -9.04
N VAL A 154 5.83 -2.08 -9.83
CA VAL A 154 7.28 -2.00 -10.05
C VAL A 154 7.54 -2.11 -11.54
N LYS A 155 8.18 -1.09 -12.12
CA LYS A 155 8.42 -1.02 -13.56
C LYS A 155 9.84 -0.60 -13.86
N VAL A 156 10.55 -1.44 -14.61
CA VAL A 156 11.93 -1.22 -15.08
C VAL A 156 11.98 -1.66 -16.55
N PRO A 157 11.55 -0.80 -17.49
CA PRO A 157 11.37 -1.16 -18.90
C PRO A 157 12.62 -1.75 -19.57
N GLU A 158 13.80 -1.20 -19.27
CA GLU A 158 15.10 -1.65 -19.77
C GLU A 158 15.44 -3.10 -19.36
N GLU A 159 14.84 -3.58 -18.28
CA GLU A 159 14.99 -4.95 -17.77
C GLU A 159 13.80 -5.85 -18.11
N GLY A 160 12.80 -5.31 -18.84
CA GLY A 160 11.56 -5.98 -19.19
C GLY A 160 10.64 -6.23 -17.99
N ILE A 161 10.79 -5.44 -16.92
CA ILE A 161 10.03 -5.59 -15.67
C ILE A 161 8.80 -4.68 -15.71
N ASP A 162 7.63 -5.28 -15.48
CA ASP A 162 6.35 -4.60 -15.32
C ASP A 162 5.46 -5.48 -14.43
N TRP A 163 5.64 -5.30 -13.13
CA TRP A 163 5.02 -6.09 -12.08
C TRP A 163 3.99 -5.26 -11.32
N VAL A 164 2.88 -5.89 -10.94
CA VAL A 164 1.90 -5.30 -10.03
C VAL A 164 1.58 -6.30 -8.95
N PHE A 165 1.92 -5.97 -7.72
CA PHE A 165 1.71 -6.81 -6.56
C PHE A 165 0.41 -6.43 -5.85
N PHE A 166 -0.39 -7.43 -5.51
CA PHE A 166 -1.57 -7.38 -4.66
C PHE A 166 -1.26 -8.12 -3.36
N ARG A 167 -0.80 -7.37 -2.36
CA ARG A 167 -0.51 -7.87 -1.02
C ARG A 167 -1.79 -7.80 -0.18
N GLU A 168 -2.18 -8.92 0.41
CA GLU A 168 -3.21 -8.93 1.46
C GLU A 168 -2.74 -8.08 2.65
N ASN A 169 -3.58 -7.21 3.20
CA ASN A 169 -3.15 -6.12 4.07
C ASN A 169 -3.91 -6.04 5.41
N THR A 170 -4.76 -7.04 5.70
CA THR A 170 -5.66 -7.09 6.86
C THR A 170 -5.55 -8.38 7.69
N GLU A 171 -4.84 -9.40 7.20
CA GLU A 171 -4.73 -10.72 7.82
C GLU A 171 -3.26 -11.21 7.89
N GLY A 172 -3.07 -12.52 8.09
CA GLY A 172 -1.76 -13.16 8.25
C GLY A 172 -1.12 -12.95 9.61
N ALA A 173 0.20 -13.20 9.69
CA ALA A 173 0.99 -12.96 10.90
C ALA A 173 1.05 -11.47 11.29
N TYR A 174 0.84 -10.56 10.34
CA TYR A 174 0.74 -9.12 10.62
C TYR A 174 -0.50 -8.75 11.45
N ALA A 175 -1.55 -9.59 11.41
CA ALA A 175 -2.77 -9.36 12.17
C ALA A 175 -2.74 -10.00 13.57
N LEU A 176 -2.11 -11.16 13.74
CA LEU A 176 -2.14 -11.92 15.00
C LEU A 176 -0.76 -12.24 15.60
N GLY A 177 0.34 -11.81 14.97
CA GLY A 177 1.69 -12.09 15.46
C GLY A 177 1.98 -11.42 16.80
N SER A 178 1.42 -10.22 17.04
CA SER A 178 1.49 -9.54 18.33
C SER A 178 0.66 -10.20 19.43
N ASP A 179 -0.26 -11.09 19.05
CA ASP A 179 -1.16 -11.81 19.93
C ASP A 179 -0.64 -13.23 20.23
N GLY A 180 0.65 -13.47 20.02
CA GLY A 180 1.32 -14.68 20.44
C GLY A 180 1.26 -14.92 21.95
N ILE A 181 1.60 -16.14 22.36
CA ILE A 181 1.62 -16.54 23.76
C ILE A 181 2.94 -17.22 24.12
N VAL A 182 3.54 -16.76 25.22
CA VAL A 182 4.63 -17.45 25.91
C VAL A 182 4.01 -18.54 26.79
N VAL A 183 4.07 -19.80 26.34
CA VAL A 183 3.49 -20.94 27.07
C VAL A 183 4.30 -21.21 28.34
N ASN A 184 5.63 -21.22 28.23
CA ASN A 184 6.60 -21.26 29.31
C ASN A 184 7.95 -20.71 28.79
N ASP A 185 9.02 -20.84 29.58
CA ASP A 185 10.35 -20.33 29.22
C ASP A 185 10.95 -20.96 27.94
N ASP A 186 10.46 -22.14 27.54
CA ASP A 186 10.96 -22.92 26.41
C ASP A 186 10.04 -22.90 25.17
N LEU A 187 8.78 -22.48 25.32
CA LEU A 187 7.75 -22.60 24.28
C LEU A 187 6.99 -21.29 24.06
N TYR A 188 7.09 -20.79 22.84
CA TYR A 188 6.50 -19.55 22.34
C TYR A 188 5.69 -19.90 21.10
N ILE A 189 4.47 -19.36 21.00
CA ILE A 189 3.55 -19.65 19.88
C ILE A 189 2.99 -18.34 19.36
N ASP A 190 3.25 -18.05 18.09
CA ASP A 190 2.61 -16.97 17.36
C ASP A 190 1.54 -17.52 16.41
N PHE A 191 0.62 -16.65 16.00
CA PHE A 191 -0.50 -17.01 15.16
C PHE A 191 -0.45 -16.32 13.81
N THR A 192 -0.98 -17.00 12.81
CA THR A 192 -1.34 -16.43 11.50
C THR A 192 -2.79 -16.77 11.21
N VAL A 193 -3.51 -15.85 10.56
CA VAL A 193 -4.93 -16.02 10.23
C VAL A 193 -5.16 -15.81 8.74
N THR A 194 -6.06 -16.60 8.19
CA THR A 194 -6.61 -16.39 6.86
C THR A 194 -8.08 -16.72 6.88
N THR A 195 -8.90 -15.84 6.32
CA THR A 195 -10.33 -16.05 6.15
C THR A 195 -10.68 -16.18 4.67
N TYR A 196 -11.83 -16.79 4.39
CA TYR A 196 -12.32 -16.90 3.02
C TYR A 196 -12.59 -15.51 2.43
N GLN A 197 -13.28 -14.64 3.17
CA GLN A 197 -13.67 -13.30 2.75
C GLN A 197 -12.43 -12.45 2.44
N GLY A 198 -11.43 -12.45 3.34
CA GLY A 198 -10.17 -11.73 3.16
C GLY A 198 -9.39 -12.18 1.94
N SER A 199 -9.28 -13.49 1.72
CA SER A 199 -8.57 -14.06 0.57
C SER A 199 -9.31 -13.84 -0.75
N TYR A 200 -10.62 -14.08 -0.77
CA TYR A 200 -11.44 -13.97 -1.98
C TYR A 200 -11.36 -12.55 -2.56
N ARG A 201 -11.54 -11.51 -1.72
CA ARG A 201 -11.55 -10.12 -2.18
C ARG A 201 -10.21 -9.66 -2.78
N ILE A 202 -9.08 -10.04 -2.19
CA ILE A 202 -7.76 -9.65 -2.72
C ILE A 202 -7.40 -10.41 -3.99
N ILE A 203 -7.66 -11.72 -4.03
CA ILE A 203 -7.43 -12.55 -5.20
C ILE A 203 -8.31 -12.06 -6.35
N LYS A 204 -9.59 -11.84 -6.11
CA LYS A 204 -10.50 -11.31 -7.11
C LYS A 204 -10.04 -9.94 -7.63
N ALA A 205 -9.59 -9.04 -6.75
CA ALA A 205 -9.04 -7.75 -7.16
C ALA A 205 -7.83 -7.89 -8.10
N ALA A 206 -6.93 -8.85 -7.83
CA ALA A 206 -5.79 -9.13 -8.70
C ALA A 206 -6.22 -9.68 -10.07
N PHE A 207 -7.17 -10.61 -10.13
CA PHE A 207 -7.73 -11.13 -11.38
C PHE A 207 -8.51 -10.07 -12.16
N ASP A 208 -9.31 -9.25 -11.50
CA ASP A 208 -10.00 -8.10 -12.09
C ASP A 208 -9.00 -7.13 -12.74
N TYR A 209 -7.91 -6.81 -12.04
CA TYR A 209 -6.85 -5.97 -12.57
C TYR A 209 -6.15 -6.60 -13.77
N ALA A 210 -5.76 -7.89 -13.68
CA ALA A 210 -5.09 -8.60 -14.76
C ALA A 210 -5.94 -8.64 -16.04
N SER A 211 -7.26 -8.87 -15.89
CA SER A 211 -8.21 -8.89 -17.00
C SER A 211 -8.40 -7.50 -17.62
N LYS A 212 -8.52 -6.43 -16.82
CA LYS A 212 -8.82 -5.08 -17.32
C LYS A 212 -7.59 -4.38 -17.91
N SER A 213 -6.41 -4.63 -17.36
CA SER A 213 -5.15 -4.05 -17.84
C SER A 213 -4.61 -4.72 -19.12
N GLY A 214 -5.17 -5.87 -19.50
CA GLY A 214 -4.65 -6.70 -20.59
C GLY A 214 -3.37 -7.47 -20.21
N ALA A 215 -2.93 -7.41 -18.94
CA ALA A 215 -1.81 -8.21 -18.47
C ALA A 215 -2.11 -9.72 -18.57
N ASN A 216 -3.39 -10.10 -18.39
CA ASN A 216 -3.95 -11.45 -18.61
C ASN A 216 -3.15 -12.60 -17.96
N LYS A 217 -2.39 -12.30 -16.90
CA LYS A 217 -1.64 -13.30 -16.14
C LYS A 217 -1.57 -12.94 -14.65
N VAL A 218 -1.93 -13.90 -13.79
CA VAL A 218 -1.82 -13.79 -12.32
C VAL A 218 -0.95 -14.90 -11.76
N THR A 219 0.03 -14.54 -10.93
CA THR A 219 0.87 -15.48 -10.19
C THR A 219 0.51 -15.43 -8.70
N VAL A 220 0.12 -16.58 -8.14
CA VAL A 220 -0.27 -16.72 -6.74
C VAL A 220 0.94 -17.20 -5.93
N VAL A 221 1.42 -16.41 -4.97
CA VAL A 221 2.64 -16.75 -4.21
C VAL A 221 2.30 -17.10 -2.78
N THR A 222 2.70 -18.30 -2.35
CA THR A 222 2.35 -18.84 -1.01
C THR A 222 3.48 -19.68 -0.42
N LYS A 223 3.29 -20.25 0.78
CA LYS A 223 4.08 -21.37 1.30
C LYS A 223 3.17 -22.57 1.63
N ALA A 224 2.18 -22.84 0.79
CA ALA A 224 1.14 -23.85 1.00
C ALA A 224 1.65 -25.29 1.19
N ASN A 225 2.88 -25.62 0.76
CA ASN A 225 3.50 -26.92 1.02
C ASN A 225 3.84 -27.15 2.50
N VAL A 226 4.11 -26.08 3.25
CA VAL A 226 4.43 -26.13 4.69
C VAL A 226 3.26 -25.59 5.50
N VAL A 227 2.74 -24.41 5.14
CA VAL A 227 1.67 -23.71 5.85
C VAL A 227 0.30 -24.12 5.29
N LYS A 228 -0.14 -25.33 5.61
CA LYS A 228 -1.29 -25.95 4.91
C LYS A 228 -2.64 -25.30 5.17
N THR A 229 -2.88 -24.79 6.38
CA THR A 229 -4.22 -24.33 6.79
C THR A 229 -4.56 -22.94 6.25
N THR A 230 -3.64 -21.98 6.37
CA THR A 230 -3.84 -20.61 5.86
C THR A 230 -3.53 -20.53 4.38
N ASP A 231 -2.28 -20.79 4.00
CA ASP A 231 -1.81 -20.61 2.63
C ASP A 231 -2.42 -21.65 1.68
N GLY A 232 -2.62 -22.87 2.16
CA GLY A 232 -3.36 -23.88 1.41
C GLY A 232 -4.79 -23.43 1.10
N LYS A 233 -5.46 -22.76 2.06
CA LYS A 233 -6.78 -22.21 1.81
C LYS A 233 -6.75 -21.00 0.87
N PHE A 234 -5.74 -20.13 0.99
CA PHE A 234 -5.53 -19.02 0.06
C PHE A 234 -5.39 -19.51 -1.39
N LEU A 235 -4.57 -20.55 -1.61
CA LEU A 235 -4.39 -21.18 -2.93
C LEU A 235 -5.65 -21.89 -3.43
N GLU A 236 -6.42 -22.54 -2.54
CA GLU A 236 -7.71 -23.14 -2.90
C GLU A 236 -8.71 -22.07 -3.40
N ILE A 237 -8.79 -20.94 -2.70
CA ILE A 237 -9.65 -19.83 -3.10
C ILE A 237 -9.15 -19.21 -4.42
N ALA A 238 -7.84 -19.15 -4.66
CA ALA A 238 -7.32 -18.72 -5.95
C ALA A 238 -7.79 -19.62 -7.11
N LYS A 239 -7.81 -20.94 -6.91
CA LYS A 239 -8.37 -21.90 -7.88
C LYS A 239 -9.86 -21.72 -8.11
N GLU A 240 -10.59 -21.28 -7.09
CA GLU A 240 -12.01 -20.97 -7.20
C GLU A 240 -12.22 -19.70 -8.04
N VAL A 241 -11.57 -18.59 -7.67
CA VAL A 241 -11.65 -17.30 -8.36
C VAL A 241 -11.21 -17.43 -9.82
N ALA A 242 -10.14 -18.18 -10.11
CA ALA A 242 -9.65 -18.35 -11.47
C ALA A 242 -10.71 -18.92 -12.45
N LYS A 243 -11.70 -19.68 -11.95
CA LYS A 243 -12.81 -20.19 -12.78
C LYS A 243 -13.72 -19.08 -13.30
N GLU A 244 -13.76 -17.93 -12.62
CA GLU A 244 -14.49 -16.74 -13.03
C GLU A 244 -13.76 -15.99 -14.17
N TYR A 245 -12.48 -16.28 -14.44
CA TYR A 245 -11.62 -15.59 -15.41
C TYR A 245 -10.92 -16.57 -16.37
N PRO A 246 -11.66 -17.30 -17.23
CA PRO A 246 -11.11 -18.35 -18.08
C PRO A 246 -10.06 -17.86 -19.10
N HIS A 247 -10.00 -16.56 -19.38
CA HIS A 247 -9.04 -15.92 -20.29
C HIS A 247 -7.79 -15.39 -19.60
N VAL A 248 -7.73 -15.41 -18.27
CA VAL A 248 -6.54 -15.00 -17.49
C VAL A 248 -5.71 -16.24 -17.18
N GLU A 249 -4.49 -16.30 -17.70
CA GLU A 249 -3.52 -17.34 -17.31
C GLU A 249 -3.20 -17.19 -15.83
N TRP A 250 -3.06 -18.30 -15.11
CA TRP A 250 -2.55 -18.22 -13.74
C TRP A 250 -1.66 -19.40 -13.39
N ASP A 251 -0.68 -19.13 -12.53
CA ASP A 251 0.21 -20.12 -11.94
C ASP A 251 0.38 -19.87 -10.44
N ASP A 252 0.96 -20.84 -9.73
CA ASP A 252 1.32 -20.70 -8.32
C ASP A 252 2.80 -21.01 -8.08
N TRP A 253 3.40 -20.22 -7.18
CA TRP A 253 4.80 -20.34 -6.81
C TRP A 253 4.95 -20.36 -5.30
N TYR A 254 5.90 -21.13 -4.80
CA TYR A 254 6.29 -21.01 -3.40
C TYR A 254 7.19 -19.80 -3.19
N ILE A 255 7.00 -19.06 -2.10
CA ILE A 255 7.69 -17.78 -1.84
C ILE A 255 9.22 -17.90 -1.91
N ASP A 256 9.81 -19.00 -1.47
CA ASP A 256 11.27 -19.25 -1.51
C ASP A 256 11.81 -19.41 -2.94
N ILE A 257 11.10 -20.11 -3.82
CA ILE A 257 11.52 -20.20 -5.22
C ILE A 257 11.14 -18.93 -5.99
N MET A 258 10.07 -18.24 -5.57
CA MET A 258 9.63 -16.99 -6.18
C MET A 258 10.68 -15.90 -6.01
N THR A 259 11.22 -15.68 -4.81
CA THR A 259 12.30 -14.69 -4.58
C THR A 259 13.52 -15.00 -5.46
N ALA A 260 13.91 -16.27 -5.57
CA ALA A 260 14.99 -16.69 -6.46
C ALA A 260 14.68 -16.48 -7.96
N LYS A 261 13.42 -16.54 -8.38
CA LYS A 261 13.00 -16.29 -9.78
C LYS A 261 12.73 -14.84 -10.10
N LEU A 262 12.46 -14.02 -9.10
CA LEU A 262 12.37 -12.57 -9.25
C LEU A 262 13.69 -11.97 -9.72
N ILE A 263 14.82 -12.52 -9.25
CA ILE A 263 16.17 -12.08 -9.65
C ILE A 263 16.73 -12.80 -10.90
N ASP A 264 16.03 -13.79 -11.44
CA ASP A 264 16.44 -14.56 -12.62
C ASP A 264 15.98 -13.85 -13.90
N PRO A 265 16.89 -13.28 -14.73
CA PRO A 265 16.50 -12.50 -15.91
C PRO A 265 15.67 -13.29 -16.94
N LYS A 266 15.76 -14.64 -16.93
CA LYS A 266 14.99 -15.50 -17.85
C LYS A 266 13.54 -15.67 -17.41
N ARG A 267 13.26 -15.51 -16.11
CA ARG A 267 11.96 -15.78 -15.50
C ARG A 267 11.23 -14.52 -15.11
N ARG A 268 11.94 -13.52 -14.61
CA ARG A 268 11.35 -12.31 -14.02
C ARG A 268 10.43 -11.52 -14.98
N THR A 269 10.71 -11.58 -16.28
CA THR A 269 9.89 -10.94 -17.34
C THR A 269 8.57 -11.68 -17.63
N GLN A 270 8.39 -12.89 -17.10
CA GLN A 270 7.18 -13.70 -17.26
C GLN A 270 6.11 -13.38 -16.20
N PHE A 271 6.48 -12.69 -15.12
CA PHE A 271 5.56 -12.26 -14.08
C PHE A 271 4.91 -10.93 -14.46
N ARG A 272 3.63 -10.78 -14.12
CA ARG A 272 2.81 -9.59 -14.44
C ARG A 272 2.06 -9.13 -13.20
N VAL A 273 0.96 -9.79 -12.87
CA VAL A 273 0.20 -9.52 -11.65
C VAL A 273 0.51 -10.62 -10.63
N MET A 274 0.83 -10.24 -9.39
CA MET A 274 1.16 -11.19 -8.33
C MET A 274 0.26 -10.98 -7.14
N VAL A 275 -0.28 -12.05 -6.55
CA VAL A 275 -1.15 -11.97 -5.37
C VAL A 275 -0.65 -12.87 -4.25
N LEU A 276 -0.62 -12.33 -3.03
CA LEU A 276 0.24 -12.84 -1.95
C LEU A 276 -0.40 -12.55 -0.58
N PRO A 277 -0.32 -13.49 0.38
CA PRO A 277 -0.55 -13.20 1.80
C PRO A 277 0.37 -12.10 2.33
N ASN A 278 -0.06 -11.43 3.41
CA ASN A 278 0.52 -10.19 3.91
C ASN A 278 2.05 -10.22 4.11
N LEU A 279 2.56 -11.20 4.87
CA LEU A 279 3.98 -11.31 5.20
C LEU A 279 4.86 -11.51 3.96
N TYR A 280 4.42 -12.34 3.02
CA TYR A 280 5.18 -12.59 1.79
C TYR A 280 5.14 -11.39 0.85
N GLY A 281 4.00 -10.71 0.79
CA GLY A 281 3.88 -9.48 0.03
C GLY A 281 4.76 -8.36 0.56
N ASP A 282 4.90 -8.25 1.88
CA ASP A 282 5.85 -7.32 2.50
C ASP A 282 7.27 -7.54 1.98
N ILE A 283 7.79 -8.77 2.15
CA ILE A 283 9.17 -9.12 1.79
C ILE A 283 9.39 -8.99 0.27
N LEU A 284 8.54 -9.62 -0.54
CA LEU A 284 8.75 -9.71 -1.98
C LEU A 284 8.63 -8.35 -2.69
N THR A 285 7.75 -7.46 -2.20
CA THR A 285 7.60 -6.14 -2.80
C THR A 285 8.73 -5.19 -2.46
N ASP A 286 9.34 -5.33 -1.29
CA ASP A 286 10.54 -4.58 -0.93
C ASP A 286 11.74 -5.06 -1.78
N GLU A 287 11.91 -6.38 -1.99
CA GLU A 287 12.90 -6.92 -2.95
C GLU A 287 12.66 -6.40 -4.37
N ALA A 288 11.40 -6.38 -4.81
CA ALA A 288 11.04 -5.88 -6.14
C ALA A 288 11.35 -4.38 -6.29
N ALA A 289 11.16 -3.59 -5.25
CA ALA A 289 11.41 -2.14 -5.29
C ALA A 289 12.89 -1.79 -5.48
N GLU A 290 13.83 -2.68 -5.12
CA GLU A 290 15.26 -2.45 -5.37
C GLU A 290 15.59 -2.38 -6.87
N PHE A 291 14.84 -3.07 -7.74
CA PHE A 291 15.04 -3.01 -9.19
C PHE A 291 14.78 -1.61 -9.78
N GLN A 292 13.88 -0.82 -9.17
CA GLN A 292 13.52 0.54 -9.63
C GLN A 292 14.28 1.65 -8.89
N GLY A 293 15.41 1.31 -8.27
CA GLY A 293 16.23 2.25 -7.50
C GLY A 293 15.82 2.42 -6.04
N GLY A 294 15.06 1.47 -5.49
CA GLY A 294 14.68 1.38 -4.09
C GLY A 294 13.27 1.87 -3.78
N VAL A 295 12.87 1.72 -2.51
CA VAL A 295 11.51 2.05 -2.03
C VAL A 295 11.12 3.54 -2.15
N GLY A 296 12.09 4.43 -2.32
CA GLY A 296 11.87 5.88 -2.37
C GLY A 296 11.20 6.38 -3.66
N THR A 297 11.15 5.57 -4.71
CA THR A 297 10.65 5.97 -6.04
C THR A 297 9.25 5.43 -6.35
N ALA A 298 8.70 4.54 -5.54
CA ALA A 298 7.41 3.91 -5.77
C ALA A 298 6.28 4.49 -4.92
N GLY A 299 5.11 4.65 -5.54
CA GLY A 299 3.85 4.88 -4.84
C GLY A 299 3.22 3.56 -4.40
N SER A 300 2.31 3.62 -3.44
CA SER A 300 1.48 2.48 -3.06
C SER A 300 0.01 2.89 -2.90
N ALA A 301 -0.88 1.93 -3.14
CA ALA A 301 -2.30 2.11 -2.92
C ALA A 301 -2.81 1.05 -1.93
N ASN A 302 -3.54 1.48 -0.92
CA ASN A 302 -4.25 0.62 0.03
C ASN A 302 -5.74 0.72 -0.32
N ILE A 303 -6.31 -0.34 -0.86
CA ILE A 303 -7.67 -0.37 -1.40
C ILE A 303 -8.57 -1.17 -0.46
N GLY A 304 -9.69 -0.55 -0.09
CA GLY A 304 -10.84 -1.19 0.53
C GLY A 304 -12.05 -1.15 -0.40
N THR A 305 -13.20 -1.61 0.09
CA THR A 305 -14.46 -1.54 -0.67
C THR A 305 -15.11 -0.16 -0.61
N GLN A 306 -14.97 0.54 0.53
CA GLN A 306 -15.58 1.86 0.79
C GLN A 306 -14.57 3.01 0.78
N TYR A 307 -13.29 2.71 0.99
CA TYR A 307 -12.24 3.72 1.10
C TYR A 307 -11.01 3.26 0.30
N ALA A 308 -10.22 4.20 -0.18
CA ALA A 308 -8.88 3.94 -0.68
C ALA A 308 -7.90 4.99 -0.17
N MET A 309 -6.66 4.57 0.11
CA MET A 309 -5.59 5.42 0.60
C MET A 309 -4.34 5.24 -0.26
N PHE A 310 -3.85 6.33 -0.83
CA PHE A 310 -2.67 6.37 -1.67
C PHE A 310 -1.55 7.05 -0.89
N GLU A 311 -0.40 6.40 -0.78
CA GLU A 311 0.71 6.87 0.05
C GLU A 311 2.06 6.61 -0.60
N ALA A 312 3.04 7.44 -0.23
CA ALA A 312 4.44 7.15 -0.46
C ALA A 312 4.89 5.93 0.36
N ILE A 313 5.81 5.13 -0.16
CA ILE A 313 6.35 3.96 0.56
C ILE A 313 7.38 4.39 1.62
N HIS A 314 8.11 5.49 1.38
CA HIS A 314 9.17 5.96 2.27
C HIS A 314 8.62 6.56 3.59
N GLY A 315 9.49 6.66 4.61
CA GLY A 315 9.18 7.26 5.90
C GLY A 315 9.18 8.80 5.92
N SER A 316 8.99 9.39 7.10
CA SER A 316 8.85 10.84 7.32
C SER A 316 10.15 11.64 7.24
N ALA A 317 11.31 10.98 7.23
CA ALA A 317 12.63 11.61 7.12
C ALA A 317 12.82 12.86 8.02
N PRO A 318 12.58 12.76 9.35
CA PRO A 318 12.57 13.92 10.26
C PRO A 318 13.87 14.74 10.23
N ARG A 319 15.01 14.05 10.03
CA ARG A 319 16.32 14.67 9.85
C ARG A 319 16.34 15.75 8.76
N MET A 320 15.60 15.59 7.66
CA MET A 320 15.54 16.62 6.61
C MET A 320 14.84 17.88 7.09
N VAL A 321 13.87 17.77 7.99
CA VAL A 321 13.20 18.93 8.59
C VAL A 321 14.15 19.63 9.56
N GLU A 322 14.80 18.87 10.44
CA GLU A 322 15.76 19.39 11.43
C GLU A 322 16.93 20.13 10.78
N GLU A 323 17.43 19.63 9.65
CA GLU A 323 18.51 20.25 8.88
C GLU A 323 18.04 21.38 7.94
N GLY A 324 16.74 21.74 7.95
CA GLY A 324 16.19 22.79 7.08
C GLY A 324 16.13 22.41 5.59
N ARG A 325 16.19 21.11 5.28
CA ARG A 325 16.23 20.54 3.92
C ARG A 325 14.90 20.00 3.41
N ALA A 326 13.81 20.09 4.18
CA ALA A 326 12.53 19.49 3.82
C ALA A 326 11.99 19.96 2.45
N LYS A 327 12.23 21.23 2.08
CA LYS A 327 11.90 21.79 0.75
C LYS A 327 12.62 21.12 -0.43
N TYR A 328 13.69 20.35 -0.19
CA TYR A 328 14.42 19.60 -1.21
C TYR A 328 14.02 18.12 -1.25
N ALA A 329 13.03 17.70 -0.45
CA ALA A 329 12.55 16.33 -0.45
C ALA A 329 11.94 15.95 -1.81
N ASP A 330 12.23 14.75 -2.28
CA ASP A 330 11.73 14.25 -3.56
C ASP A 330 10.23 13.90 -3.47
N PRO A 331 9.34 14.58 -4.22
CA PRO A 331 7.90 14.30 -4.19
C PRO A 331 7.49 13.16 -5.15
N SER A 332 8.43 12.53 -5.87
CA SER A 332 8.10 11.57 -6.93
C SER A 332 7.25 10.39 -6.45
N SER A 333 7.53 9.83 -5.28
CA SER A 333 6.77 8.69 -4.74
C SER A 333 5.30 9.05 -4.46
N ILE A 334 5.04 10.20 -3.83
CA ILE A 334 3.66 10.64 -3.54
C ILE A 334 2.94 11.10 -4.82
N ILE A 335 3.66 11.64 -5.81
CA ILE A 335 3.10 11.97 -7.13
C ILE A 335 2.72 10.70 -7.91
N ARG A 336 3.53 9.63 -7.83
CA ARG A 336 3.14 8.32 -8.39
C ARG A 336 1.90 7.76 -7.69
N ALA A 337 1.81 7.89 -6.37
CA ALA A 337 0.61 7.53 -5.62
C ALA A 337 -0.62 8.36 -6.05
N ALA A 338 -0.44 9.64 -6.36
CA ALA A 338 -1.49 10.49 -6.94
C ALA A 338 -1.92 10.03 -8.35
N GLY A 339 -0.98 9.53 -9.17
CA GLY A 339 -1.31 8.85 -10.43
C GLY A 339 -2.18 7.61 -10.22
N MET A 340 -1.83 6.75 -9.27
CA MET A 340 -2.65 5.59 -8.89
C MET A 340 -4.03 5.99 -8.37
N LEU A 341 -4.12 7.12 -7.65
CA LEU A 341 -5.38 7.69 -7.20
C LEU A 341 -6.26 8.04 -8.39
N LEU A 342 -5.73 8.79 -9.37
CA LEU A 342 -6.46 9.15 -10.59
C LEU A 342 -6.99 7.92 -11.31
N GLU A 343 -6.17 6.87 -11.47
CA GLU A 343 -6.62 5.61 -12.09
C GLU A 343 -7.80 4.98 -11.32
N HIS A 344 -7.70 4.95 -9.99
CA HIS A 344 -8.71 4.35 -9.13
C HIS A 344 -10.06 5.06 -9.21
N ILE A 345 -10.07 6.38 -9.35
CA ILE A 345 -11.31 7.18 -9.45
C ILE A 345 -11.79 7.40 -10.89
N GLY A 346 -11.19 6.70 -11.88
CA GLY A 346 -11.66 6.68 -13.28
C GLY A 346 -10.98 7.68 -14.21
N TYR A 347 -10.01 8.45 -13.74
CA TYR A 347 -9.27 9.47 -14.50
C TYR A 347 -8.02 8.86 -15.16
N ILE A 348 -8.25 7.84 -16.00
CA ILE A 348 -7.19 7.02 -16.61
C ILE A 348 -6.27 7.85 -17.50
N GLU A 349 -6.81 8.79 -18.27
CA GLU A 349 -6.02 9.60 -19.21
C GLU A 349 -5.16 10.63 -18.49
N GLU A 350 -5.67 11.24 -17.41
CA GLU A 350 -4.91 12.14 -16.53
C GLU A 350 -3.78 11.38 -15.83
N ALA A 351 -4.05 10.17 -15.34
CA ALA A 351 -3.03 9.32 -14.73
C ALA A 351 -1.91 8.97 -15.70
N LYS A 352 -2.25 8.57 -16.94
CA LYS A 352 -1.27 8.30 -18.01
C LYS A 352 -0.41 9.53 -18.30
N LYS A 353 -1.04 10.70 -18.47
CA LYS A 353 -0.32 11.97 -18.69
C LYS A 353 0.64 12.27 -17.53
N LEU A 354 0.19 12.10 -16.29
CA LEU A 354 1.02 12.31 -15.10
C LEU A 354 2.22 11.35 -15.07
N SER A 355 2.02 10.06 -15.34
CA SER A 355 3.11 9.09 -15.41
C SER A 355 4.14 9.48 -16.49
N MET A 356 3.68 9.82 -17.70
CA MET A 356 4.56 10.22 -18.79
C MET A 356 5.37 11.47 -18.46
N ALA A 357 4.72 12.49 -17.89
CA ALA A 357 5.38 13.72 -17.48
C ALA A 357 6.42 13.46 -16.37
N LEU A 358 6.09 12.62 -15.40
CA LEU A 358 7.01 12.26 -14.32
C LEU A 358 8.23 11.49 -14.84
N ASP A 359 8.06 10.58 -15.79
CA ASP A 359 9.17 9.84 -16.39
C ASP A 359 10.05 10.76 -17.24
N ILE A 360 9.47 11.68 -18.02
CA ILE A 360 10.24 12.72 -18.74
C ILE A 360 11.06 13.56 -17.77
N CYS A 361 10.44 14.09 -16.72
CA CYS A 361 11.09 14.99 -15.78
C CYS A 361 12.15 14.28 -14.92
N GLY A 362 11.83 13.08 -14.41
CA GLY A 362 12.63 12.37 -13.42
C GLY A 362 13.60 11.34 -13.99
N GLN A 363 13.35 10.79 -15.18
CA GLN A 363 14.15 9.69 -15.75
C GLN A 363 14.87 10.09 -17.04
N TYR A 364 14.20 10.80 -17.95
CA TYR A 364 14.74 11.06 -19.30
C TYR A 364 15.44 12.42 -19.43
N GLU A 365 14.69 13.53 -19.41
CA GLU A 365 15.25 14.87 -19.63
C GLU A 365 16.06 15.36 -18.43
N LYS A 366 15.59 15.10 -17.20
CA LYS A 366 16.25 15.50 -15.94
C LYS A 366 16.72 16.96 -15.92
N LYS A 367 15.98 17.87 -16.60
CA LYS A 367 16.33 19.29 -16.71
C LYS A 367 16.51 19.94 -15.33
N LEU A 368 15.62 19.60 -14.40
CA LEU A 368 15.72 19.93 -12.99
C LEU A 368 15.92 18.62 -12.21
N THR A 369 17.01 18.51 -11.46
CA THR A 369 17.36 17.31 -10.69
C THR A 369 17.13 17.54 -9.21
N ILE A 370 16.34 16.65 -8.60
CA ILE A 370 16.14 16.62 -7.15
C ILE A 370 17.24 15.77 -6.49
N THR A 371 17.84 16.28 -5.43
CA THR A 371 18.99 15.61 -4.76
C THR A 371 18.78 15.42 -3.27
N GLY A 372 17.65 15.88 -2.72
CA GLY A 372 17.46 15.97 -1.26
C GLY A 372 18.25 17.09 -0.59
N ARG A 373 18.99 17.92 -1.36
CA ARG A 373 19.91 18.94 -0.85
C ARG A 373 19.79 20.22 -1.67
N ASP A 374 20.43 21.28 -1.18
CA ASP A 374 20.58 22.58 -1.84
C ASP A 374 21.43 22.55 -3.12
N THR A 375 22.08 21.43 -3.41
CA THR A 375 22.73 21.16 -4.70
C THR A 375 21.74 20.75 -5.81
N GLY A 376 20.47 20.52 -5.47
CA GLY A 376 19.39 20.21 -6.39
C GLY A 376 18.25 21.22 -6.31
N VAL A 377 17.18 20.95 -7.05
CA VAL A 377 15.97 21.77 -7.02
C VAL A 377 15.09 21.43 -5.82
N THR A 378 14.21 22.37 -5.47
CA THR A 378 13.14 22.17 -4.49
C THR A 378 12.02 21.26 -5.02
N SER A 379 11.22 20.71 -4.12
CA SER A 379 10.01 19.96 -4.46
C SER A 379 9.04 20.78 -5.29
N GLU A 380 8.91 22.08 -4.98
CA GLU A 380 8.07 23.04 -5.70
C GLU A 380 8.55 23.26 -7.15
N GLU A 381 9.85 23.51 -7.35
CA GLU A 381 10.44 23.68 -8.68
C GLU A 381 10.28 22.42 -9.53
N PHE A 382 10.44 21.24 -8.92
CA PHE A 382 10.23 19.98 -9.62
C PHE A 382 8.76 19.75 -9.98
N ALA A 383 7.82 20.07 -9.09
CA ALA A 383 6.39 19.99 -9.36
C ALA A 383 5.96 20.96 -10.46
N ASN A 384 6.52 22.17 -10.49
CA ASN A 384 6.30 23.14 -11.56
C ASN A 384 6.80 22.59 -12.90
N TYR A 385 7.99 21.96 -12.93
CA TYR A 385 8.51 21.32 -14.14
C TYR A 385 7.60 20.18 -14.65
N ILE A 386 7.00 19.41 -13.76
CA ILE A 386 6.00 18.39 -14.13
C ILE A 386 4.76 19.05 -14.75
N MET A 387 4.20 20.10 -14.13
CA MET A 387 3.03 20.82 -14.66
C MET A 387 3.30 21.50 -16.00
N GLU A 388 4.49 22.07 -16.19
CA GLU A 388 4.93 22.59 -17.49
C GLU A 388 5.00 21.47 -18.54
N THR A 389 5.50 20.30 -18.16
CA THR A 389 5.61 19.13 -19.05
C THR A 389 4.24 18.56 -19.41
N LEU A 390 3.29 18.55 -18.47
CA LEU A 390 1.90 18.16 -18.69
C LEU A 390 1.19 19.04 -19.74
N ASN A 391 1.57 20.32 -19.85
CA ASN A 391 1.04 21.27 -20.81
C ASN A 391 1.66 21.18 -22.22
N ARG A 392 2.68 20.34 -22.43
CA ARG A 392 3.36 20.26 -23.72
C ARG A 392 2.46 19.56 -24.75
N ASP A 393 2.32 20.18 -25.92
CA ASP A 393 1.75 19.53 -27.09
C ASP A 393 2.57 18.28 -27.45
N GLY A 394 1.89 17.17 -27.74
CA GLY A 394 2.54 15.93 -28.13
C GLY A 394 3.30 15.21 -27.00
N LEU A 395 2.92 15.41 -25.72
CA LEU A 395 3.50 14.73 -24.55
C LEU A 395 3.76 13.23 -24.79
N GLU A 396 2.76 12.50 -25.27
CA GLU A 396 2.88 11.05 -25.52
C GLU A 396 3.91 10.73 -26.61
N GLY A 397 3.94 11.51 -27.69
CA GLY A 397 4.93 11.34 -28.76
C GLY A 397 6.35 11.61 -28.26
N LYS A 398 6.51 12.61 -27.39
CA LYS A 398 7.79 12.93 -26.76
C LYS A 398 8.22 11.81 -25.80
N TRP A 399 7.34 11.32 -24.94
CA TRP A 399 7.64 10.22 -24.03
C TRP A 399 8.04 8.94 -24.79
N LYS A 400 7.27 8.58 -25.84
CA LYS A 400 7.58 7.43 -26.71
C LYS A 400 8.92 7.53 -27.43
N SER A 401 9.46 8.74 -27.64
CA SER A 401 10.78 8.91 -28.26
C SER A 401 11.96 8.50 -27.37
N TYR A 402 11.71 8.22 -26.08
CA TYR A 402 12.71 7.76 -25.11
C TYR A 402 12.65 6.25 -24.83
N LEU A 403 11.60 5.57 -25.29
CA LEU A 403 11.45 4.11 -25.24
C LEU A 403 12.12 3.48 -26.46
#